data_AF-A0A6L6H0P2-F1
#
_entry.id   AF-A0A6L6H0P2-F1
#
_cell.length_a   1.000
_cell.length_b   1.000
_cell.length_c   1.000
_cell.angle_alpha   90.00
_cell.angle_beta   90.00
_cell.angle_gamma   90.00
#
_symmetry.space_group_name_H-M   'P 1'
#
loop_
_entity.id
_entity.type
_entity.pdbx_description
1 polymer ?
#
loop_
_entity_poly.entity_id
_entity_poly.type
_entity_poly.pdbx_seq_one_letter_code
_entity_poly.pdbx_strand_id
1 'polypeptide(L)'
;MDMSEMNRRAGRVLEEWGPLAAGSDGCQTEIAEVLKELETLDHPSELGRKIQHVYADAFGKWIPLEDCVEVSYKLLALKYEAKHII
;
A
#
# COMPACT_ATOMS: atom_id res chain seq x y z
N MET A 1 -13.45 -11.33 5.28
CA MET A 1 -13.51 -10.07 4.52
C MET A 1 -13.28 -10.41 3.06
N ASP A 2 -14.15 -9.99 2.15
CA ASP A 2 -13.95 -10.24 0.71
C ASP A 2 -12.85 -9.33 0.12
N MET A 3 -12.30 -9.73 -1.03
CA MET A 3 -11.17 -9.04 -1.70
C MET A 3 -11.46 -7.55 -1.96
N SER A 4 -12.69 -7.22 -2.35
CA SER A 4 -13.10 -5.82 -2.60
C SER A 4 -13.08 -4.96 -1.35
N GLU A 5 -13.49 -5.51 -0.19
CA GLU A 5 -13.46 -4.78 1.08
C GLU A 5 -12.02 -4.66 1.62
N MET A 6 -11.18 -5.68 1.41
CA MET A 6 -9.74 -5.59 1.69
C MET A 6 -9.09 -4.46 0.89
N ASN A 7 -9.29 -4.45 -0.43
CA ASN A 7 -8.73 -3.43 -1.32
C ASN A 7 -9.23 -2.02 -0.96
N ARG A 8 -10.51 -1.87 -0.58
CA ARG A 8 -11.05 -0.57 -0.14
C ARG A 8 -10.41 -0.07 1.16
N ARG A 9 -10.16 -0.96 2.13
CA ARG A 9 -9.49 -0.59 3.39
C ARG A 9 -8.01 -0.30 3.19
N ALA A 10 -7.33 -1.12 2.40
CA ALA A 10 -5.94 -0.92 2.04
C ALA A 10 -5.75 0.39 1.26
N GLY A 11 -6.67 0.74 0.35
CA GLY A 11 -6.70 2.03 -0.33
C GLY A 11 -6.78 3.19 0.66
N ARG A 12 -7.72 3.14 1.62
CA ARG A 12 -7.82 4.17 2.68
C ARG A 12 -6.55 4.30 3.52
N VAL A 13 -5.90 3.19 3.88
CA VAL A 13 -4.63 3.23 4.62
C VAL A 13 -3.56 3.97 3.81
N LEU A 14 -3.49 3.77 2.50
CA LEU A 14 -2.54 4.47 1.63
C LEU A 14 -2.91 5.95 1.42
N GLU A 15 -4.19 6.27 1.34
CA GLU A 15 -4.69 7.66 1.29
C GLU A 15 -4.34 8.42 2.58
N GLU A 16 -4.49 7.79 3.74
CA GLU A 16 -4.22 8.38 5.06
C GLU A 16 -2.72 8.42 5.39
N TRP A 17 -1.94 7.42 4.95
CA TRP A 17 -0.50 7.33 5.23
C TRP A 17 0.30 8.46 4.56
N GLY A 18 -0.20 9.00 3.45
CA GLY A 18 0.53 9.83 2.49
C GLY A 18 1.66 10.73 3.03
N PRO A 19 2.94 10.37 2.80
CA PRO A 19 4.07 11.31 2.86
C PRO A 19 4.08 12.31 1.68
N LEU A 20 3.28 12.02 0.64
CA LEU A 20 3.17 12.80 -0.60
C LEU A 20 1.73 13.20 -0.89
N ALA A 21 0.92 13.44 0.15
CA ALA A 21 -0.49 13.85 0.07
C ALA A 21 -0.67 15.21 -0.66
N ALA A 22 -0.37 15.25 -1.96
CA ALA A 22 -0.79 16.26 -2.90
C ALA A 22 -2.24 15.95 -3.26
N GLY A 23 -3.13 16.27 -2.32
CA GLY A 23 -4.59 16.29 -2.45
C GLY A 23 -5.21 15.19 -3.30
N SER A 24 -5.58 14.06 -2.68
CA SER A 24 -6.65 13.09 -3.01
C SER A 24 -6.75 12.47 -4.43
N ASP A 25 -6.31 13.13 -5.49
CA ASP A 25 -6.54 12.77 -6.89
C ASP A 25 -5.27 12.20 -7.54
N GLY A 26 -4.10 12.72 -7.15
CA GLY A 26 -2.83 12.39 -7.80
C GLY A 26 -2.20 11.05 -7.41
N CYS A 27 -2.76 10.30 -6.45
CA CYS A 27 -2.20 9.04 -5.96
C CYS A 27 -3.02 7.80 -6.34
N GLN A 28 -4.16 7.95 -7.03
CA GLN A 28 -5.09 6.83 -7.25
C GLN A 28 -4.48 5.73 -8.14
N THR A 29 -3.62 6.10 -9.09
CA THR A 29 -2.89 5.16 -9.96
C THR A 29 -1.87 4.36 -9.15
N GLU A 30 -1.13 5.04 -8.29
CA GLU A 30 -0.07 4.49 -7.43
C GLU A 30 -0.67 3.55 -6.39
N ILE A 31 -1.79 3.95 -5.78
CA ILE A 31 -2.55 3.13 -4.86
C ILE A 31 -3.05 1.87 -5.56
N ALA A 32 -3.64 1.99 -6.75
CA ALA A 32 -4.09 0.83 -7.52
C ALA A 32 -2.93 -0.14 -7.85
N GLU A 33 -1.74 0.38 -8.16
CA GLU A 33 -0.56 -0.46 -8.37
C GLU A 33 -0.14 -1.18 -7.09
N VAL A 34 -0.09 -0.49 -5.95
CA VAL A 34 0.24 -1.11 -4.66
C VAL A 34 -0.80 -2.17 -4.26
N LEU A 35 -2.09 -1.93 -4.50
CA LEU A 35 -3.16 -2.89 -4.21
C LEU A 35 -3.00 -4.18 -5.02
N LYS A 36 -2.62 -4.07 -6.31
CA LYS A 36 -2.34 -5.23 -7.15
C LYS A 36 -1.17 -6.06 -6.62
N GLU A 37 -0.13 -5.40 -6.14
CA GLU A 37 1.05 -6.06 -5.56
C GLU A 37 0.74 -6.66 -4.18
N LEU A 38 -0.16 -6.05 -3.41
CA LEU A 38 -0.63 -6.58 -2.13
C LEU A 38 -1.31 -7.95 -2.31
N GLU A 39 -1.98 -8.22 -3.43
CA GLU A 39 -2.60 -9.52 -3.69
C GLU A 39 -1.55 -10.65 -3.76
N THR A 40 -0.36 -10.38 -4.31
CA THR A 40 0.68 -11.37 -4.57
C THR A 40 1.76 -11.42 -3.51
N LEU A 41 2.14 -10.27 -2.93
CA LEU A 41 3.21 -10.16 -1.95
C LEU A 41 2.70 -10.45 -0.53
N ASP A 42 3.46 -11.23 0.22
CA ASP A 42 3.18 -11.55 1.63
C ASP A 42 4.29 -11.08 2.58
N HIS A 43 5.39 -10.48 2.07
CA HIS A 43 6.51 -10.02 2.88
C HIS A 43 6.57 -8.48 2.96
N PRO A 44 6.64 -7.89 4.17
CA PRO A 44 6.57 -6.43 4.37
C PRO A 44 7.72 -5.68 3.70
N SER A 45 8.93 -6.25 3.70
CA SER A 45 10.07 -5.61 3.01
C SER A 45 9.98 -5.66 1.49
N GLU A 46 9.28 -6.65 0.92
CA GLU A 46 9.08 -6.72 -0.54
C GLU A 46 8.03 -5.70 -0.96
N LEU A 47 6.91 -5.66 -0.25
CA LEU A 47 5.86 -4.68 -0.46
C LEU A 47 6.38 -3.25 -0.23
N GLY A 48 7.19 -3.03 0.81
CA GLY A 48 7.77 -1.72 1.11
C GLY A 48 8.70 -1.20 0.00
N ARG A 49 9.51 -2.08 -0.60
CA ARG A 49 10.33 -1.70 -1.77
C ARG A 49 9.47 -1.37 -2.98
N LYS A 50 8.36 -2.08 -3.18
CA LYS A 50 7.44 -1.81 -4.28
C LYS A 50 6.74 -0.47 -4.09
N ILE A 51 6.21 -0.20 -2.90
CA ILE A 51 5.64 1.10 -2.53
C ILE A 51 6.65 2.23 -2.77
N GLN A 52 7.89 2.07 -2.31
CA GLN A 52 8.94 3.06 -2.51
C GLN A 52 9.17 3.36 -4.01
N HIS A 53 9.25 2.33 -4.86
CA HIS A 53 9.42 2.51 -6.31
C HIS A 53 8.23 3.20 -6.95
N VAL A 54 7.00 2.74 -6.67
CA VAL A 54 5.77 3.31 -7.26
C VAL A 54 5.70 4.81 -7.01
N TYR A 55 5.92 5.24 -5.76
CA TYR A 55 5.86 6.65 -5.41
C TYR A 55 7.10 7.43 -5.87
N ALA A 56 8.29 6.81 -5.93
CA ALA A 56 9.48 7.46 -6.47
C ALA A 56 9.36 7.73 -7.98
N ASP A 57 8.79 6.80 -8.74
CA ASP A 57 8.55 6.94 -10.17
C ASP A 57 7.47 8.01 -10.46
N ALA A 58 6.41 8.05 -9.66
CA ALA A 58 5.31 9.01 -9.83
C ALA A 58 5.69 10.44 -9.44
N PHE A 59 6.43 10.64 -8.33
CA PHE A 59 6.66 11.95 -7.73
C PHE A 59 8.11 12.44 -7.80
N GLY A 60 9.03 11.61 -8.31
CA GLY A 60 10.46 11.91 -8.37
C GLY A 60 11.14 12.05 -7.00
N LYS A 61 10.49 11.57 -5.93
CA LYS A 61 10.96 11.68 -4.55
C LYS A 61 11.10 10.31 -3.90
N TRP A 62 12.24 10.10 -3.26
CA TRP A 62 12.47 8.89 -2.49
C TRP A 62 11.86 9.03 -1.09
N ILE A 63 10.95 8.12 -0.77
CA ILE A 63 10.44 7.91 0.59
C ILE A 63 11.43 6.98 1.31
N PRO A 64 11.80 7.22 2.59
CA PRO A 64 12.60 6.26 3.35
C PRO A 64 11.99 4.86 3.33
N LEU A 65 12.82 3.83 3.10
CA LEU A 65 12.32 2.46 2.99
C LEU A 65 11.63 2.00 4.28
N GLU A 66 12.11 2.47 5.43
CA GLU A 66 11.54 2.16 6.75
C GLU A 66 10.07 2.60 6.84
N ASP A 67 9.74 3.81 6.34
CA ASP A 67 8.37 4.32 6.32
C ASP A 67 7.48 3.48 5.39
N CYS A 68 8.01 3.08 4.22
CA CYS A 68 7.31 2.20 3.29
C CYS A 68 7.07 0.81 3.88
N VAL A 69 8.01 0.29 4.67
CA VAL A 69 7.88 -0.99 5.37
C VAL A 69 6.84 -0.88 6.48
N GLU A 70 6.78 0.23 7.21
CA GLU A 70 5.78 0.44 8.26
C GLU A 70 4.35 0.36 7.71
N VAL A 71 4.07 1.06 6.60
CA VAL A 71 2.74 0.96 5.96
C VAL A 71 2.48 -0.43 5.39
N SER A 72 3.51 -1.12 4.89
CA SER A 72 3.39 -2.49 4.36
C SER A 72 2.90 -3.47 5.42
N TYR A 73 3.32 -3.32 6.67
CA TYR A 73 2.78 -4.13 7.77
C TYR A 73 1.26 -3.93 7.96
N LYS A 74 0.78 -2.69 7.86
CA LYS A 74 -0.66 -2.36 7.98
C LYS A 74 -1.46 -3.00 6.83
N LEU A 75 -0.94 -2.95 5.61
CA LEU A 75 -1.58 -3.54 4.44
C LEU A 75 -1.63 -5.07 4.51
N LEU A 76 -0.52 -5.70 4.91
CA LEU A 76 -0.45 -7.15 5.07
C LEU A 76 -1.35 -7.64 6.20
N ALA A 77 -1.49 -6.89 7.30
CA ALA A 77 -2.45 -7.23 8.34
C ALA A 77 -3.88 -7.33 7.80
N LEU A 78 -4.32 -6.37 6.97
CA LEU A 78 -5.62 -6.42 6.29
C LEU A 78 -5.74 -7.64 5.36
N LYS A 79 -4.67 -7.96 4.62
CA LYS A 79 -4.64 -9.16 3.77
C LYS A 79 -4.80 -10.44 4.58
N TYR A 80 -4.13 -10.54 5.72
CA TYR A 80 -4.24 -11.70 6.61
C TYR A 80 -5.61 -11.79 7.28
N GLU A 81 -6.23 -10.67 7.67
CA GLU A 81 -7.63 -10.65 8.13
C GLU A 81 -8.62 -11.11 7.06
N ALA A 82 -8.32 -10.86 5.77
CA ALA A 82 -9.12 -11.37 4.66
C ALA A 82 -8.95 -12.88 4.48
N LYS A 83 -7.71 -13.38 4.57
CA LYS A 83 -7.35 -14.79 4.36
C LYS A 83 -7.71 -15.70 5.55
N HIS A 84 -7.56 -15.21 6.79
CA HIS A 84 -7.92 -15.93 8.00
C HIS A 84 -9.33 -15.52 8.44
N ILE A 85 -10.33 -16.21 7.89
CA ILE A 85 -11.63 -16.30 8.55
C ILE A 85 -11.45 -17.31 9.71
N ILE A 86 -11.50 -16.81 10.94
CA ILE A 86 -11.82 -17.63 12.12
C ILE A 86 -13.32 -17.90 12.11
#